data_AF-A0ABD3LYI2-F1
#
_entry.id   AF-A0ABD3LYI2-F1
#
_cell.length_a   1.000
_cell.length_b   1.000
_cell.length_c   1.000
_cell.angle_alpha   90.00
_cell.angle_beta   90.00
_cell.angle_gamma   90.00
#
_symmetry.space_group_name_H-M   'P 1'
#
loop_
_entity.id
_entity.type
_entity.pdbx_description
1 polymer ?
#
loop_
_entity_poly.entity_id
_entity_poly.type
_entity_poly.pdbx_seq_one_letter_code
_entity_poly.pdbx_strand_id
1 'polypeptide(L)'
;MGDNPVALHTAANAVQALGRGFDVNFDTRLLYCKGAAGSRVVQVDEEHALELRLCDGLAVRGVSRDVGVSHPQSGRQQSGIYTYDEMVEYFNGKVNLLGSPPLGSFNAAFSFTGSKHIDAAATKTLSTDGFYIPLAKVEISKSPLVLQENVKQAVPSSWDPPSLASFIENFGTHVITSVTIGGKDVIYVKQHQSSPLTTQEIKCYVQEIGNQRFSDAESHSSSGQMKIKDKGAEPHLFNSQGVYPQPTGAPFLSGKEDVTVIFRRRGGDDLEQNHFQWAKTVQSSPDIIEMTFYPITALIDGITGKEHLTRAINLYLEYKPQIEELRYFLEFQIPRIWAPVQDKILGPQRKEPVCPSLQFSIMGQKLYVSQEQVSVGRKPVTGLRLCLEGSKQNRLCIQLQHFASLPKILQPHWDAHVAIGAPKWQGPEEQDSRWFEPVKWKNFSHVSTAPIENTESFNGDLSGIYIVTGAQLGVWDFGSRNVLYMKLLYSRLPNCTIRRSLWDHSPQDMSRKACNNGSSANSDASHSSSSENPSGGNKLVKFVDMSEMSKGPQDPPGHWIVTGGKLGVEKGKIVLRVKYSLLNY
;
A
#
# COMPACT_ATOMS: atom_id res chain seq x y z
N MET A 1 29.69 41.78 -0.18
CA MET A 1 29.29 40.40 0.18
C MET A 1 27.84 40.50 0.60
N GLY A 2 26.94 40.38 -0.38
CA GLY A 2 25.52 40.66 -0.18
C GLY A 2 24.82 39.46 0.43
N ASP A 3 23.86 39.73 1.30
CA ASP A 3 22.91 38.75 1.81
C ASP A 3 22.38 37.92 0.63
N ASN A 4 22.60 36.61 0.66
CA ASN A 4 21.97 35.74 -0.32
C ASN A 4 20.53 35.46 0.13
N PRO A 5 19.52 36.09 -0.50
CA PRO A 5 18.14 36.03 0.00
C PRO A 5 17.57 34.61 -0.07
N VAL A 6 18.00 33.79 -1.03
CA VAL A 6 17.53 32.41 -1.18
C VAL A 6 18.07 31.55 -0.05
N ALA A 7 19.38 31.59 0.19
CA ALA A 7 20.00 30.84 1.28
C ALA A 7 19.44 31.24 2.64
N LEU A 8 19.23 32.55 2.88
CA LEU A 8 18.65 33.06 4.11
C LEU A 8 17.20 32.61 4.29
N HIS A 9 16.42 32.60 3.21
CA HIS A 9 15.04 32.12 3.25
C HIS A 9 14.95 30.62 3.57
N THR A 10 15.76 29.78 2.90
CA THR A 10 15.83 28.34 3.18
C THR A 10 16.23 28.08 4.64
N ALA A 11 17.21 28.82 5.15
CA ALA A 11 17.65 28.78 6.54
C ALA A 11 16.55 29.14 7.54
N ALA A 12 15.87 30.26 7.33
CA ALA A 12 14.77 30.67 8.19
C ALA A 12 13.64 29.61 8.20
N ASN A 13 13.29 29.07 7.02
CA ASN A 13 12.27 28.04 6.89
C ASN A 13 12.68 26.72 7.60
N ALA A 14 13.95 26.33 7.53
CA ALA A 14 14.46 25.15 8.23
C ALA A 14 14.33 25.29 9.76
N VAL A 15 14.69 26.46 10.30
CA VAL A 15 14.55 26.73 11.75
C VAL A 15 13.09 26.76 12.17
N GLN A 16 12.22 27.38 11.37
CA GLN A 16 10.77 27.40 11.63
C GLN A 16 10.12 26.02 11.53
N ALA A 17 10.73 25.08 10.79
CA ALA A 17 10.23 23.72 10.66
C ALA A 17 10.46 22.85 11.91
N LEU A 18 11.45 23.20 12.73
CA LEU A 18 11.77 22.43 13.93
C LEU A 18 10.60 22.42 14.92
N GLY A 19 10.21 21.22 15.33
CA GLY A 19 9.14 21.00 16.28
C GLY A 19 7.75 21.03 15.65
N ARG A 20 7.66 21.18 14.31
CA ARG A 20 6.40 21.02 13.58
C ARG A 20 6.07 19.55 13.38
N GLY A 21 4.77 19.32 13.21
CA GLY A 21 4.26 18.04 12.76
C GLY A 21 4.67 17.74 11.33
N PHE A 22 4.85 16.47 11.01
CA PHE A 22 5.23 16.00 9.69
C PHE A 22 4.59 14.65 9.41
N ASP A 23 4.29 14.44 8.14
CA ASP A 23 3.79 13.16 7.66
C ASP A 23 4.88 12.44 6.87
N VAL A 24 5.46 11.42 7.53
CA VAL A 24 6.60 10.67 6.99
C VAL A 24 6.24 9.75 5.83
N ASN A 25 4.97 9.66 5.41
CA ASN A 25 4.59 9.06 4.14
C ASN A 25 4.95 9.93 2.93
N PHE A 26 5.33 11.20 3.14
CA PHE A 26 5.80 12.10 2.09
C PHE A 26 7.33 12.25 2.06
N ASP A 27 7.82 12.81 0.96
CA ASP A 27 9.23 13.17 0.79
C ASP A 27 9.64 14.31 1.75
N THR A 28 10.94 14.49 2.03
CA THR A 28 11.48 15.47 3.01
C THR A 28 11.43 16.92 2.52
N ARG A 29 10.30 17.36 1.98
CA ARG A 29 10.04 18.74 1.56
C ARG A 29 9.25 19.48 2.62
N LEU A 30 9.62 20.74 2.87
CA LEU A 30 8.97 21.57 3.89
C LEU A 30 7.48 21.83 3.60
N LEU A 31 7.05 21.69 2.34
CA LEU A 31 5.65 21.79 1.95
C LEU A 31 4.74 20.75 2.64
N TYR A 32 5.32 19.64 3.12
CA TYR A 32 4.59 18.59 3.85
C TYR A 32 4.59 18.80 5.37
N CYS A 33 5.18 19.90 5.87
CA CYS A 33 5.06 20.27 7.28
C CYS A 33 3.62 20.61 7.62
N LYS A 34 3.16 20.11 8.76
CA LYS A 34 1.79 20.25 9.24
C LYS A 34 1.58 21.55 10.01
N GLY A 35 0.32 21.98 10.08
CA GLY A 35 -0.09 23.25 10.67
C GLY A 35 0.32 24.49 9.86
N ALA A 36 -0.08 25.67 10.34
CA ALA A 36 0.32 26.95 9.74
C ALA A 36 1.82 27.25 9.97
N ALA A 37 2.38 28.19 9.20
CA ALA A 37 3.73 28.70 9.45
C ALA A 37 3.82 29.24 10.89
N GLY A 38 4.83 28.81 11.63
CA GLY A 38 5.03 29.15 13.05
C GLY A 38 4.28 28.27 14.05
N SER A 39 3.31 27.46 13.63
CA SER A 39 2.66 26.50 14.55
C SER A 39 3.60 25.32 14.85
N ARG A 40 3.73 24.95 16.12
CA ARG A 40 4.57 23.81 16.56
C ARG A 40 3.73 22.77 17.28
N VAL A 41 4.16 21.51 17.19
CA VAL A 41 3.60 20.38 17.94
C VAL A 41 4.24 20.27 19.32
N VAL A 42 5.51 20.66 19.45
CA VAL A 42 6.26 20.65 20.72
C VAL A 42 6.56 22.06 21.22
N GLN A 43 6.71 22.18 22.53
CA GLN A 43 7.07 23.42 23.22
C GLN A 43 8.56 23.73 23.03
N VAL A 44 8.82 24.91 22.50
CA VAL A 44 10.16 25.47 22.29
C VAL A 44 10.18 26.85 22.95
N ASP A 45 11.29 27.25 23.56
CA ASP A 45 11.41 28.57 24.19
C ASP A 45 11.29 29.69 23.14
N GLU A 46 10.20 30.46 23.20
CA GLU A 46 9.94 31.60 22.30
C GLU A 46 10.34 32.95 22.93
N GLU A 47 10.62 32.99 24.23
CA GLU A 47 10.94 34.23 24.96
C GLU A 47 12.41 34.63 24.74
N HIS A 48 13.30 33.65 24.61
CA HIS A 48 14.74 33.87 24.45
C HIS A 48 15.17 33.65 23.00
N ALA A 49 14.99 34.68 22.19
CA ALA A 49 15.41 34.73 20.80
C ALA A 49 16.89 35.14 20.66
N LEU A 50 17.66 34.34 19.94
CA LEU A 50 19.05 34.55 19.61
C LEU A 50 19.25 34.66 18.09
N GLU A 51 20.43 35.13 17.69
CA GLU A 51 20.91 35.04 16.30
C GLU A 51 21.73 33.76 16.14
N LEU A 52 21.27 32.85 15.30
CA LEU A 52 21.93 31.58 14.99
C LEU A 52 22.75 31.73 13.71
N ARG A 53 24.07 31.59 13.82
CA ARG A 53 24.99 31.58 12.67
C ARG A 53 25.06 30.17 12.09
N LEU A 54 24.75 30.04 10.80
CA LEU A 54 24.65 28.76 10.10
C LEU A 54 25.83 28.45 9.19
N CYS A 55 26.45 29.46 8.58
CA CYS A 55 27.69 29.38 7.81
C CYS A 55 28.19 30.80 7.54
N ASP A 56 29.32 30.93 6.83
CA ASP A 56 29.92 32.24 6.52
C ASP A 56 28.91 33.16 5.81
N GLY A 57 28.52 34.23 6.52
CA GLY A 57 27.57 35.24 6.03
C GLY A 57 26.08 34.87 6.19
N LEU A 58 25.73 33.71 6.75
CA LEU A 58 24.34 33.27 6.94
C LEU A 58 23.97 33.25 8.42
N ALA A 59 23.13 34.19 8.85
CA ALA A 59 22.63 34.27 10.21
C ALA A 59 21.11 34.43 10.24
N VAL A 60 20.43 33.62 11.04
CA VAL A 60 18.97 33.69 11.25
C VAL A 60 18.71 34.31 12.61
N ARG A 61 17.86 35.33 12.68
CA ARG A 61 17.43 35.96 13.95
C ARG A 61 16.13 35.34 14.44
N GLY A 62 15.82 35.54 15.71
CA GLY A 62 14.56 35.04 16.28
C GLY A 62 14.59 33.54 16.57
N VAL A 63 15.78 32.97 16.76
CA VAL A 63 15.95 31.53 16.94
C VAL A 63 15.94 31.20 18.43
N SER A 64 15.13 30.22 18.82
CA SER A 64 15.10 29.74 20.20
C SER A 64 16.46 29.26 20.67
N ARG A 65 16.79 29.49 21.95
CA ARG A 65 17.96 28.89 22.61
C ARG A 65 17.98 27.36 22.59
N ASP A 66 16.81 26.74 22.39
CA ASP A 66 16.66 25.29 22.34
C ASP A 66 17.09 24.69 20.98
N VAL A 67 17.57 25.52 20.04
CA VAL A 67 18.02 25.09 18.72
C VAL A 67 19.54 25.14 18.64
N GLY A 68 20.14 23.99 18.39
CA GLY A 68 21.55 23.84 18.08
C GLY A 68 21.83 23.87 16.57
N VAL A 69 23.08 24.19 16.23
CA VAL A 69 23.60 24.07 14.87
C VAL A 69 24.86 23.20 14.87
N SER A 70 24.97 22.34 13.87
CA SER A 70 26.19 21.61 13.56
C SER A 70 26.49 21.70 12.07
N HIS A 71 27.74 21.40 11.68
CA HIS A 71 28.19 21.43 10.29
C HIS A 71 28.69 20.04 9.91
N PRO A 72 27.81 19.19 9.34
CA PRO A 72 28.21 17.88 8.87
C PRO A 72 29.25 18.00 7.75
N GLN A 73 30.08 16.97 7.57
CA GLN A 73 31.09 16.96 6.53
C GLN A 73 30.48 16.62 5.16
N SER A 74 30.92 17.33 4.12
CA SER A 74 30.65 16.96 2.74
C SER A 74 31.37 15.68 2.35
N GLY A 75 30.75 14.88 1.48
CA GLY A 75 31.41 13.69 0.97
C GLY A 75 30.51 12.82 0.10
N ARG A 76 31.18 11.91 -0.62
CA ARG A 76 30.53 10.82 -1.35
C ARG A 76 30.14 9.71 -0.38
N GLN A 77 28.89 9.29 -0.46
CA GLN A 77 28.33 8.21 0.33
C GLN A 77 27.75 7.16 -0.62
N GLN A 78 28.15 5.91 -0.42
CA GLN A 78 27.65 4.77 -1.17
C GLN A 78 26.98 3.79 -0.20
N SER A 79 25.82 3.27 -0.57
CA SER A 79 25.19 2.18 0.17
C SER A 79 25.76 0.82 -0.27
N GLY A 80 25.42 -0.23 0.47
CA GLY A 80 25.54 -1.59 -0.04
C GLY A 80 24.60 -1.87 -1.22
N ILE A 81 24.63 -3.11 -1.69
CA ILE A 81 23.56 -3.68 -2.50
C ILE A 81 22.63 -4.39 -1.53
N TYR A 82 21.41 -3.88 -1.40
CA TYR A 82 20.44 -4.34 -0.43
C TYR A 82 19.20 -4.90 -1.12
N THR A 83 18.54 -5.85 -0.46
CA THR A 83 17.15 -6.19 -0.77
C THR A 83 16.22 -5.01 -0.48
N TYR A 84 14.95 -5.11 -0.88
CA TYR A 84 13.95 -4.07 -0.61
C TYR A 84 13.87 -3.73 0.90
N ASP A 85 13.69 -4.75 1.75
CA ASP A 85 13.53 -4.54 3.20
C ASP A 85 14.81 -4.02 3.88
N GLU A 86 15.98 -4.51 3.47
CA GLU A 86 17.26 -3.99 3.99
C GLU A 86 17.49 -2.52 3.62
N MET A 87 17.11 -2.10 2.40
CA MET A 87 17.21 -0.70 2.00
C MET A 87 16.20 0.18 2.74
N VAL A 88 15.01 -0.35 3.07
CA VAL A 88 14.04 0.34 3.93
C VAL A 88 14.65 0.59 5.31
N GLU A 89 15.24 -0.43 5.94
CA GLU A 89 15.93 -0.25 7.23
C GLU A 89 17.10 0.73 7.14
N TYR A 90 17.87 0.72 6.03
CA TYR A 90 18.93 1.70 5.80
C TYR A 90 18.40 3.15 5.76
N PHE A 91 17.29 3.40 5.06
CA PHE A 91 16.67 4.73 5.02
C PHE A 91 16.07 5.13 6.38
N ASN A 92 15.38 4.19 7.04
CA ASN A 92 14.74 4.42 8.33
C ASN A 92 15.77 4.71 9.44
N GLY A 93 16.89 4.00 9.42
CA GLY A 93 18.01 4.21 10.34
C GLY A 93 18.61 5.61 10.24
N LYS A 94 18.69 6.20 9.03
CA LYS A 94 19.18 7.57 8.83
C LYS A 94 18.32 8.65 9.50
N VAL A 95 17.06 8.35 9.79
CA VAL A 95 16.10 9.31 10.35
C VAL A 95 15.60 8.92 11.75
N ASN A 96 16.25 7.95 12.40
CA ASN A 96 15.92 7.42 13.73
C ASN A 96 14.57 6.68 13.85
N LEU A 97 14.12 6.02 12.78
CA LEU A 97 12.81 5.33 12.73
C LEU A 97 12.92 3.82 12.40
N LEU A 98 13.89 3.11 12.98
CA LEU A 98 14.12 1.67 12.75
C LEU A 98 12.83 0.84 12.93
N GLY A 99 12.63 -0.18 12.07
CA GLY A 99 11.46 -1.05 12.10
C GLY A 99 10.15 -0.42 11.59
N SER A 100 10.16 0.84 11.13
CA SER A 100 8.99 1.48 10.52
C SER A 100 8.70 0.94 9.12
N PRO A 101 7.47 1.07 8.61
CA PRO A 101 7.18 0.85 7.19
C PRO A 101 8.05 1.75 6.28
N PRO A 102 8.14 1.45 4.96
CA PRO A 102 8.90 2.26 4.03
C PRO A 102 8.47 3.73 4.07
N LEU A 103 9.40 4.66 4.28
CA LEU A 103 9.07 6.09 4.36
C LEU A 103 8.79 6.70 2.98
N GLY A 104 8.15 7.86 2.96
CA GLY A 104 7.90 8.64 1.74
C GLY A 104 9.18 9.07 1.03
N SER A 105 10.23 9.38 1.78
CA SER A 105 11.56 9.68 1.24
C SER A 105 12.18 8.51 0.49
N PHE A 106 12.03 7.28 1.01
CA PHE A 106 12.46 6.05 0.34
C PHE A 106 11.64 5.81 -0.93
N ASN A 107 10.30 5.93 -0.84
CA ASN A 107 9.43 5.75 -2.01
C ASN A 107 9.74 6.78 -3.11
N ALA A 108 9.93 8.05 -2.76
CA ALA A 108 10.27 9.11 -3.70
C ALA A 108 11.66 8.91 -4.34
N ALA A 109 12.64 8.45 -3.57
CA ALA A 109 14.00 8.16 -4.04
C ALA A 109 14.01 7.12 -5.17
N PHE A 110 13.29 6.00 -4.99
CA PHE A 110 13.26 4.89 -5.95
C PHE A 110 12.04 4.89 -6.89
N SER A 111 11.23 5.95 -6.84
CA SER A 111 9.99 6.11 -7.62
C SER A 111 9.01 4.94 -7.42
N PHE A 112 8.86 4.48 -6.19
CA PHE A 112 7.86 3.48 -5.80
C PHE A 112 6.48 4.13 -5.65
N THR A 113 5.47 3.49 -6.24
CA THR A 113 4.07 3.95 -6.26
C THR A 113 3.08 2.84 -5.91
N GLY A 114 3.55 1.60 -5.77
CA GLY A 114 2.74 0.45 -5.42
C GLY A 114 2.56 0.30 -3.91
N SER A 115 1.91 -0.79 -3.52
CA SER A 115 1.93 -1.26 -2.15
C SER A 115 3.32 -1.83 -1.82
N LYS A 116 3.68 -1.83 -0.53
CA LYS A 116 4.94 -2.42 -0.05
C LYS A 116 5.19 -3.82 -0.62
N HIS A 117 4.17 -4.68 -0.61
CA HIS A 117 4.29 -6.07 -1.06
C HIS A 117 4.51 -6.19 -2.57
N ILE A 118 3.85 -5.35 -3.39
CA ILE A 118 4.05 -5.36 -4.86
C ILE A 118 5.44 -4.86 -5.18
N ASP A 119 5.84 -3.73 -4.59
CA ASP A 119 7.13 -3.10 -4.88
C ASP A 119 8.29 -3.98 -4.40
N ALA A 120 8.16 -4.63 -3.24
CA ALA A 120 9.14 -5.60 -2.75
C ALA A 120 9.24 -6.83 -3.67
N ALA A 121 8.12 -7.41 -4.11
CA ALA A 121 8.11 -8.58 -4.97
C ALA A 121 8.70 -8.31 -6.37
N ALA A 122 8.58 -7.07 -6.86
CA ALA A 122 9.14 -6.66 -8.15
C ALA A 122 10.64 -6.30 -8.08
N THR A 123 11.20 -6.14 -6.89
CA THR A 123 12.56 -5.61 -6.68
C THR A 123 13.52 -6.70 -6.24
N LYS A 124 14.60 -6.90 -7.00
CA LYS A 124 15.69 -7.82 -6.64
C LYS A 124 16.65 -7.18 -5.66
N THR A 125 17.22 -6.03 -6.05
CA THR A 125 18.17 -5.27 -5.24
C THR A 125 18.04 -3.77 -5.49
N LEU A 126 18.46 -2.99 -4.50
CA LEU A 126 18.53 -1.54 -4.50
C LEU A 126 19.93 -1.09 -4.10
N SER A 127 20.39 0.02 -4.67
CA SER A 127 21.63 0.67 -4.26
C SER A 127 21.60 2.17 -4.50
N THR A 128 22.45 2.90 -3.79
CA THR A 128 22.62 4.34 -3.90
C THR A 128 24.10 4.72 -3.91
N ASP A 129 24.43 5.73 -4.70
CA ASP A 129 25.73 6.40 -4.69
C ASP A 129 25.50 7.89 -4.92
N GLY A 130 25.90 8.71 -3.96
CA GLY A 130 25.60 10.13 -3.99
C GLY A 130 26.61 10.99 -3.26
N PHE A 131 26.69 12.24 -3.69
CA PHE A 131 27.52 13.25 -3.06
C PHE A 131 26.64 14.23 -2.26
N TYR A 132 27.02 14.45 -1.01
CA TYR A 132 26.28 15.30 -0.08
C TYR A 132 27.15 16.51 0.28
N ILE A 133 26.55 17.71 0.21
CA ILE A 133 27.18 19.00 0.52
C ILE A 133 26.30 19.70 1.57
N PRO A 134 26.29 19.21 2.82
CA PRO A 134 25.59 19.87 3.92
C PRO A 134 26.30 21.18 4.28
N LEU A 135 25.53 22.26 4.39
CA LEU A 135 26.03 23.56 4.84
C LEU A 135 25.82 23.76 6.34
N ALA A 136 24.64 23.38 6.82
CA ALA A 136 24.25 23.49 8.22
C ALA A 136 23.18 22.45 8.55
N LYS A 137 23.26 21.86 9.73
CA LYS A 137 22.20 21.06 10.34
C LYS A 137 21.70 21.80 11.58
N VAL A 138 20.41 22.15 11.58
CA VAL A 138 19.73 22.72 12.74
C VAL A 138 18.92 21.64 13.44
N GLU A 139 18.97 21.60 14.76
CA GLU A 139 18.31 20.56 15.55
C GLU A 139 17.80 21.07 16.89
N ILE A 140 16.73 20.46 17.40
CA ILE A 140 16.23 20.75 18.74
C ILE A 140 17.16 20.09 19.76
N SER A 141 17.83 20.88 20.57
CA SER A 141 18.71 20.44 21.65
C SER A 141 17.95 20.19 22.96
N LYS A 142 16.71 20.67 23.08
CA LYS A 142 15.87 20.46 24.25
C LYS A 142 15.48 18.99 24.41
N SER A 143 15.76 18.43 25.58
CA SER A 143 15.33 17.10 26.00
C SER A 143 14.87 17.15 27.46
N PRO A 144 13.71 16.58 27.81
CA PRO A 144 12.77 15.88 26.92
C PRO A 144 11.96 16.85 26.05
N LEU A 145 11.48 16.35 24.90
CA LEU A 145 10.49 17.05 24.09
C LEU A 145 9.12 17.01 24.80
N VAL A 146 8.42 18.13 24.83
CA VAL A 146 7.11 18.27 25.50
C VAL A 146 6.07 18.74 24.48
N LEU A 147 4.95 18.05 24.37
CA LEU A 147 3.85 18.47 23.48
C LEU A 147 3.19 19.76 23.96
N GLN A 148 2.76 20.57 22.99
CA GLN A 148 1.85 21.68 23.23
C GLN A 148 0.51 21.17 23.77
N GLU A 149 -0.13 21.97 24.63
CA GLU A 149 -1.35 21.54 25.33
C GLU A 149 -2.53 21.34 24.39
N ASN A 150 -2.64 22.16 23.34
CA ASN A 150 -3.64 21.99 22.29
C ASN A 150 -3.50 20.66 21.54
N VAL A 151 -2.27 20.16 21.35
CA VAL A 151 -2.04 18.85 20.71
C VAL A 151 -2.50 17.73 21.62
N LYS A 152 -2.19 17.81 22.92
CA LYS A 152 -2.64 16.81 23.90
C LYS A 152 -4.15 16.73 23.97
N GLN A 153 -4.82 17.88 23.99
CA GLN A 153 -6.29 17.98 24.00
C GLN A 153 -6.93 17.44 22.72
N ALA A 154 -6.22 17.46 21.60
CA ALA A 154 -6.71 16.94 20.33
C ALA A 154 -6.63 15.40 20.21
N VAL A 155 -5.94 14.71 21.14
CA VAL A 155 -5.84 13.24 21.13
C VAL A 155 -7.23 12.64 21.39
N PRO A 156 -7.80 11.85 20.45
CA PRO A 156 -9.12 11.27 20.64
C PRO A 156 -9.10 10.22 21.77
N SER A 157 -10.09 10.29 22.67
CA SER A 157 -10.20 9.38 23.82
C SER A 157 -10.69 7.97 23.46
N SER A 158 -11.23 7.77 22.25
CA SER A 158 -11.79 6.51 21.77
C SER A 158 -11.47 6.28 20.29
N TRP A 159 -11.79 5.09 19.76
CA TRP A 159 -11.72 4.83 18.32
C TRP A 159 -12.81 5.62 17.57
N ASP A 160 -12.48 6.86 17.22
CA ASP A 160 -13.30 7.79 16.43
C ASP A 160 -12.60 8.14 15.11
N PRO A 161 -12.95 7.45 13.99
CA PRO A 161 -12.28 7.63 12.71
C PRO A 161 -12.19 9.07 12.18
N PRO A 162 -13.24 9.92 12.29
CA PRO A 162 -13.14 11.33 11.88
C PRO A 162 -12.09 12.12 12.68
N SER A 163 -12.11 12.02 14.01
CA SER A 163 -11.15 12.75 14.86
C SER A 163 -9.73 12.22 14.70
N LEU A 164 -9.55 10.89 14.54
CA LEU A 164 -8.25 10.28 14.30
C LEU A 164 -7.65 10.71 12.96
N ALA A 165 -8.46 10.72 11.89
CA ALA A 165 -8.02 11.19 10.57
C ALA A 165 -7.66 12.69 10.63
N SER A 166 -8.50 13.50 11.28
CA SER A 166 -8.25 14.94 11.46
C SER A 166 -6.98 15.21 12.27
N PHE A 167 -6.69 14.41 13.30
CA PHE A 167 -5.44 14.54 14.05
C PHE A 167 -4.21 14.31 13.16
N ILE A 168 -4.20 13.22 12.38
CA ILE A 168 -3.10 12.90 11.47
C ILE A 168 -2.96 13.96 10.37
N GLU A 169 -4.07 14.47 9.85
CA GLU A 169 -4.08 15.53 8.85
C GLU A 169 -3.46 16.83 9.39
N ASN A 170 -3.84 17.22 10.61
CA ASN A 170 -3.47 18.50 11.23
C ASN A 170 -2.10 18.52 11.91
N PHE A 171 -1.70 17.41 12.55
CA PHE A 171 -0.46 17.31 13.33
C PHE A 171 0.55 16.34 12.72
N GLY A 172 0.16 15.51 11.77
CA GLY A 172 1.04 14.52 11.15
C GLY A 172 1.23 13.28 12.00
N THR A 173 2.25 12.51 11.67
CA THR A 173 2.60 11.25 12.35
C THR A 173 3.81 11.41 13.25
N HIS A 174 4.72 12.33 12.90
CA HIS A 174 5.99 12.57 13.59
C HIS A 174 6.25 14.07 13.78
N VAL A 175 7.19 14.40 14.66
CA VAL A 175 7.71 15.75 14.87
C VAL A 175 9.07 15.87 14.21
N ILE A 176 9.34 16.98 13.53
CA ILE A 176 10.66 17.28 12.96
C ILE A 176 11.63 17.66 14.08
N THR A 177 12.70 16.89 14.27
CA THR A 177 13.72 17.15 15.30
C THR A 177 14.99 17.78 14.76
N SER A 178 15.33 17.54 13.49
CA SER A 178 16.42 18.24 12.83
C SER A 178 16.15 18.43 11.35
N VAL A 179 16.80 19.44 10.77
CA VAL A 179 16.77 19.74 9.34
C VAL A 179 18.20 20.04 8.87
N THR A 180 18.64 19.37 7.80
CA THR A 180 19.93 19.64 7.17
C THR A 180 19.71 20.41 5.86
N ILE A 181 20.40 21.54 5.74
CA ILE A 181 20.37 22.44 4.59
C ILE A 181 21.64 22.24 3.77
N GLY A 182 21.52 22.21 2.44
CA GLY A 182 22.67 22.17 1.55
C GLY A 182 22.29 21.68 0.17
N GLY A 183 23.14 20.81 -0.39
CA GLY A 183 22.93 20.19 -1.69
C GLY A 183 23.18 18.68 -1.62
N LYS A 184 22.45 17.90 -2.41
CA LYS A 184 22.76 16.50 -2.66
C LYS A 184 22.54 16.13 -4.12
N ASP A 185 23.43 15.29 -4.63
CA ASP A 185 23.37 14.73 -5.97
C ASP A 185 23.51 13.21 -5.86
N VAL A 186 22.42 12.47 -6.07
CA VAL A 186 22.33 11.05 -5.72
C VAL A 186 21.81 10.22 -6.89
N ILE A 187 22.49 9.11 -7.15
CA ILE A 187 22.10 8.06 -8.07
C ILE A 187 21.42 6.96 -7.28
N TYR A 188 20.20 6.57 -7.69
CA TYR A 188 19.47 5.43 -7.16
C TYR A 188 19.38 4.37 -8.25
N VAL A 189 19.77 3.15 -7.92
CA VAL A 189 19.73 2.00 -8.85
C VAL A 189 18.78 0.96 -8.32
N LYS A 190 17.81 0.59 -9.15
CA LYS A 190 16.80 -0.44 -8.88
C LYS A 190 16.97 -1.59 -9.87
N GLN A 191 17.27 -2.77 -9.34
CA GLN A 191 17.31 -4.01 -10.12
C GLN A 191 15.97 -4.72 -9.99
N HIS A 192 15.32 -5.01 -11.12
CA HIS A 192 14.05 -5.75 -11.16
C HIS A 192 14.25 -7.24 -10.90
N GLN A 193 13.22 -7.90 -10.37
CA GLN A 193 13.25 -9.33 -10.01
C GLN A 193 13.56 -10.25 -11.19
N SER A 194 13.22 -9.86 -12.41
CA SER A 194 13.53 -10.58 -13.65
C SER A 194 15.01 -10.54 -14.05
N SER A 195 15.79 -9.63 -13.49
CA SER A 195 17.17 -9.37 -13.91
C SER A 195 18.07 -10.61 -13.75
N PRO A 196 18.79 -11.03 -14.81
CA PRO A 196 19.77 -12.11 -14.72
C PRO A 196 21.07 -11.68 -14.03
N LEU A 197 21.30 -10.37 -13.87
CA LEU A 197 22.55 -9.83 -13.34
C LEU A 197 22.77 -10.24 -11.88
N THR A 198 24.02 -10.53 -11.55
CA THR A 198 24.49 -10.85 -10.21
C THR A 198 24.67 -9.59 -9.37
N THR A 199 24.67 -9.75 -8.04
CA THR A 199 24.94 -8.66 -7.09
C THR A 199 26.29 -7.98 -7.35
N GLN A 200 27.31 -8.74 -7.78
CA GLN A 200 28.63 -8.20 -8.06
C GLN A 200 28.64 -7.34 -9.32
N GLU A 201 27.95 -7.76 -10.39
CA GLU A 201 27.83 -6.96 -11.62
C GLU A 201 27.10 -5.64 -11.34
N ILE A 202 26.01 -5.67 -10.55
CA ILE A 202 25.30 -4.45 -10.14
C ILE A 202 26.19 -3.55 -9.29
N LYS A 203 26.98 -4.12 -8.37
CA LYS A 203 27.92 -3.35 -7.55
C LYS A 203 28.97 -2.64 -8.41
N CYS A 204 29.59 -3.34 -9.36
CA CYS A 204 30.52 -2.74 -10.31
C CYS A 204 29.85 -1.64 -11.12
N TYR A 205 28.63 -1.88 -11.62
CA TYR A 205 27.88 -0.90 -12.39
C TYR A 205 27.58 0.38 -11.61
N VAL A 206 27.08 0.27 -10.36
CA VAL A 206 26.81 1.42 -9.49
C VAL A 206 28.09 2.24 -9.26
N GLN A 207 29.22 1.56 -9.05
CA GLN A 207 30.51 2.22 -8.85
C GLN A 207 30.98 2.96 -10.12
N GLU A 208 30.82 2.35 -11.30
CA GLU A 208 31.20 2.96 -12.59
C GLU A 208 30.36 4.21 -12.89
N ILE A 209 29.03 4.14 -12.76
CA ILE A 209 28.16 5.29 -13.01
C ILE A 209 28.42 6.43 -11.99
N GLY A 210 28.69 6.08 -10.73
CA GLY A 210 29.04 7.05 -9.70
C GLY A 210 30.38 7.72 -9.98
N ASN A 211 31.40 6.94 -10.37
CA ASN A 211 32.70 7.48 -10.76
C ASN A 211 32.55 8.41 -11.96
N GLN A 212 31.78 8.03 -12.97
CA GLN A 212 31.55 8.89 -14.12
C GLN A 212 30.84 10.20 -13.74
N ARG A 213 29.85 10.16 -12.84
CA ARG A 213 29.09 11.35 -12.42
C ARG A 213 29.92 12.29 -11.54
N PHE A 214 30.75 11.75 -10.66
CA PHE A 214 31.46 12.50 -9.62
C PHE A 214 32.98 12.65 -9.86
N SER A 215 33.50 12.30 -11.04
CA SER A 215 34.91 12.54 -11.41
C SER A 215 35.12 13.90 -12.05
N ASP A 216 36.21 14.58 -11.68
CA ASP A 216 36.57 15.91 -12.19
C ASP A 216 36.91 15.87 -13.69
N ALA A 217 36.01 16.39 -14.52
CA ALA A 217 36.21 16.52 -15.96
C ALA A 217 37.32 17.53 -16.33
N GLU A 218 37.81 18.35 -15.38
CA GLU A 218 38.89 19.33 -15.61
C GLU A 218 40.28 18.68 -15.81
N SER A 219 40.39 17.34 -15.69
CA SER A 219 41.65 16.60 -15.86
C SER A 219 41.84 15.91 -17.22
N HIS A 220 40.88 16.00 -18.16
CA HIS A 220 41.01 15.37 -19.47
C HIS A 220 40.80 16.33 -20.64
N SER A 221 41.68 17.34 -20.73
CA SER A 221 42.09 17.91 -22.00
C SER A 221 43.37 17.21 -22.51
N SER A 222 43.31 15.92 -22.85
CA SER A 222 44.19 15.28 -23.86
C SER A 222 44.02 13.76 -23.93
N SER A 223 43.83 13.28 -25.16
CA SER A 223 44.12 11.94 -25.70
C SER A 223 43.35 10.72 -25.17
N GLY A 224 42.49 10.19 -26.04
CA GLY A 224 41.97 8.82 -25.95
C GLY A 224 40.79 8.60 -26.87
N GLN A 225 41.00 8.61 -28.19
CA GLN A 225 40.01 8.08 -29.15
C GLN A 225 39.67 6.63 -28.78
N MET A 226 38.54 6.41 -28.09
CA MET A 226 37.91 5.10 -28.09
C MET A 226 37.08 4.98 -29.36
N LYS A 227 37.49 4.04 -30.21
CA LYS A 227 36.89 3.74 -31.51
C LYS A 227 35.37 3.61 -31.41
N ILE A 228 34.68 4.58 -32.00
CA ILE A 228 33.27 4.46 -32.38
C ILE A 228 33.20 3.37 -33.45
N LYS A 229 32.69 2.20 -33.10
CA LYS A 229 32.20 1.25 -34.10
C LYS A 229 30.75 1.62 -34.37
N ASP A 230 30.62 2.43 -35.40
CA ASP A 230 29.40 2.93 -35.99
C ASP A 230 28.45 1.76 -36.29
N LYS A 231 27.33 1.70 -35.57
CA LYS A 231 26.07 1.10 -36.02
C LYS A 231 24.94 1.91 -35.40
N GLY A 232 24.33 2.73 -36.25
CA GLY A 232 23.26 3.65 -35.90
C GLY A 232 22.16 3.00 -35.06
N ALA A 233 21.85 3.67 -33.96
CA ALA A 233 20.58 3.56 -33.27
C ALA A 233 20.30 4.95 -32.68
N GLU A 234 19.13 5.49 -33.04
CA GLU A 234 18.66 6.81 -32.64
C GLU A 234 18.61 6.98 -31.11
N PRO A 235 18.68 8.23 -30.60
CA PRO A 235 18.52 8.51 -29.18
C PRO A 235 17.06 8.28 -28.75
N HIS A 236 16.71 7.02 -28.51
CA HIS A 236 15.40 6.65 -27.98
C HIS A 236 15.35 7.01 -26.47
N LEU A 237 14.79 8.20 -26.24
CA LEU A 237 13.97 8.63 -25.11
C LEU A 237 14.05 7.75 -23.85
N PHE A 238 14.88 8.21 -22.90
CA PHE A 238 14.84 7.80 -21.50
C PHE A 238 13.45 8.09 -20.93
N ASN A 239 12.69 7.06 -20.56
CA ASN A 239 11.43 7.23 -19.85
C ASN A 239 11.73 7.55 -18.38
N SER A 240 12.09 8.81 -18.10
CA SER A 240 12.38 9.33 -16.76
C SER A 240 11.35 10.38 -16.39
N GLN A 241 10.44 10.08 -15.46
CA GLN A 241 9.62 11.10 -14.81
C GLN A 241 10.51 11.92 -13.85
N GLY A 242 11.12 12.96 -14.40
CA GLY A 242 11.92 13.96 -13.69
C GLY A 242 12.88 14.66 -14.66
N VAL A 243 12.70 15.97 -14.84
CA VAL A 243 13.59 16.83 -15.64
C VAL A 243 14.88 17.03 -14.82
N TYR A 244 15.75 16.04 -14.80
CA TYR A 244 17.11 16.18 -14.27
C TYR A 244 18.10 15.75 -15.32
N PRO A 245 19.19 16.48 -15.48
CA PRO A 245 19.91 16.36 -16.71
C PRO A 245 20.99 15.28 -16.57
N GLN A 246 21.04 14.41 -17.58
CA GLN A 246 21.72 13.12 -17.51
C GLN A 246 23.15 13.19 -18.05
N PRO A 247 24.10 12.40 -17.52
CA PRO A 247 25.43 12.29 -18.11
C PRO A 247 25.32 11.74 -19.53
N THR A 248 26.05 12.33 -20.48
CA THR A 248 26.01 12.03 -21.92
C THR A 248 26.58 10.67 -22.33
N GLY A 249 26.64 9.67 -21.43
CA GLY A 249 27.22 8.37 -21.74
C GLY A 249 27.22 7.36 -20.61
N ALA A 250 26.07 7.09 -19.99
CA ALA A 250 25.98 6.03 -18.97
C ALA A 250 26.48 4.68 -19.53
N PRO A 251 27.38 3.95 -18.82
CA PRO A 251 27.96 2.69 -19.27
C PRO A 251 26.90 1.69 -19.73
N PHE A 252 27.22 1.00 -20.83
CA PHE A 252 26.32 0.06 -21.48
C PHE A 252 26.33 -1.28 -20.75
N LEU A 253 25.29 -1.55 -19.96
CA LEU A 253 24.98 -2.91 -19.50
C LEU A 253 24.18 -3.65 -20.56
N SER A 254 24.56 -4.90 -20.82
CA SER A 254 23.67 -5.86 -21.46
C SER A 254 22.48 -6.13 -20.53
N GLY A 255 21.24 -5.94 -20.98
CA GLY A 255 20.03 -6.15 -20.17
C GLY A 255 19.42 -4.90 -19.50
N LYS A 256 19.57 -3.71 -20.10
CA LYS A 256 19.02 -2.42 -19.59
C LYS A 256 17.53 -2.44 -19.22
N GLU A 257 16.73 -3.35 -19.79
CA GLU A 257 15.30 -3.45 -19.44
C GLU A 257 15.07 -3.88 -17.99
N ASP A 258 16.04 -4.55 -17.36
CA ASP A 258 15.91 -5.10 -16.00
C ASP A 258 16.56 -4.24 -14.89
N VAL A 259 17.17 -3.10 -15.23
CA VAL A 259 17.79 -2.17 -14.25
C VAL A 259 17.36 -0.74 -14.53
N THR A 260 16.78 -0.09 -13.52
CA THR A 260 16.38 1.32 -13.58
C THR A 260 17.37 2.18 -12.81
N VAL A 261 17.91 3.21 -13.46
CA VAL A 261 18.79 4.22 -12.85
C VAL A 261 18.05 5.54 -12.75
N ILE A 262 18.05 6.13 -11.57
CA ILE A 262 17.30 7.34 -11.24
C ILE A 262 18.29 8.36 -10.68
N PHE A 263 18.40 9.52 -11.32
CA PHE A 263 19.21 10.63 -10.84
C PHE A 263 18.29 11.62 -10.12
N ARG A 264 18.61 11.95 -8.87
CA ARG A 264 17.92 13.02 -8.13
C ARG A 264 18.95 13.99 -7.57
N ARG A 265 18.70 15.27 -7.82
CA ARG A 265 19.46 16.39 -7.28
C ARG A 265 18.55 17.28 -6.46
N ARG A 266 19.12 17.91 -5.43
CA ARG A 266 18.40 18.85 -4.56
C ARG A 266 19.35 19.90 -4.02
N GLY A 267 18.94 21.17 -4.05
CA GLY A 267 19.82 22.32 -3.79
C GLY A 267 20.78 22.60 -4.95
N GLY A 268 21.32 23.81 -5.00
CA GLY A 268 22.09 24.33 -6.13
C GLY A 268 21.23 24.70 -7.34
N ASP A 269 21.89 25.03 -8.45
CA ASP A 269 21.26 25.33 -9.73
C ASP A 269 21.05 24.04 -10.56
N ASP A 270 19.78 23.65 -10.75
CA ASP A 270 19.43 22.43 -11.49
C ASP A 270 19.76 22.51 -13.00
N LEU A 271 20.08 23.70 -13.54
CA LEU A 271 20.49 23.87 -14.93
C LEU A 271 21.94 23.41 -15.16
N GLU A 272 22.78 23.44 -14.12
CA GLU A 272 24.20 23.08 -14.20
C GLU A 272 24.40 21.57 -14.33
N GLN A 273 24.89 21.11 -15.48
CA GLN A 273 25.05 19.67 -15.74
C GLN A 273 26.16 19.03 -14.92
N ASN A 274 27.30 19.69 -14.91
CA ASN A 274 28.52 19.19 -14.33
C ASN A 274 28.40 19.23 -12.80
N HIS A 275 28.71 18.10 -12.15
CA HIS A 275 28.62 17.98 -10.70
C HIS A 275 29.44 19.04 -9.94
N PHE A 276 30.65 19.35 -10.40
CA PHE A 276 31.55 20.29 -9.73
C PHE A 276 31.11 21.75 -9.89
N GLN A 277 30.58 22.11 -11.06
CA GLN A 277 30.00 23.44 -11.24
C GLN A 277 28.70 23.58 -10.43
N TRP A 278 27.84 22.56 -10.45
CA TRP A 278 26.66 22.51 -9.59
C TRP A 278 27.03 22.64 -8.11
N ALA A 279 28.04 21.92 -7.63
CA ALA A 279 28.48 21.94 -6.23
C ALA A 279 28.84 23.36 -5.75
N LYS A 280 29.43 24.20 -6.60
CA LYS A 280 29.75 25.60 -6.30
C LYS A 280 28.51 26.47 -6.10
N THR A 281 27.37 26.10 -6.72
CA THR A 281 26.10 26.83 -6.60
C THR A 281 25.31 26.46 -5.33
N VAL A 282 25.69 25.39 -4.62
CA VAL A 282 24.95 24.94 -3.43
C VAL A 282 24.95 25.99 -2.33
N GLN A 283 26.07 26.69 -2.12
CA GLN A 283 26.16 27.74 -1.10
C GLN A 283 25.19 28.91 -1.40
N SER A 284 24.96 29.22 -2.68
CA SER A 284 24.09 30.32 -3.08
C SER A 284 22.62 29.94 -3.23
N SER A 285 22.30 28.66 -3.44
CA SER A 285 20.91 28.21 -3.61
C SER A 285 20.65 26.88 -2.88
N PRO A 286 20.85 26.80 -1.55
CA PRO A 286 20.67 25.55 -0.84
C PRO A 286 19.19 25.18 -0.68
N ASP A 287 18.94 23.89 -0.49
CA ASP A 287 17.63 23.32 -0.15
C ASP A 287 17.75 22.34 1.03
N ILE A 288 16.63 21.85 1.54
CA ILE A 288 16.58 20.83 2.58
C ILE A 288 16.95 19.48 1.99
N ILE A 289 18.02 18.88 2.47
CA ILE A 289 18.53 17.61 1.95
C ILE A 289 18.18 16.42 2.85
N GLU A 290 18.03 16.65 4.16
CA GLU A 290 17.73 15.63 5.17
C GLU A 290 16.87 16.20 6.31
N MET A 291 16.10 15.32 6.96
CA MET A 291 15.30 15.60 8.16
C MET A 291 15.40 14.41 9.10
N THR A 292 15.36 14.65 10.41
CA THR A 292 15.14 13.57 11.41
C THR A 292 13.83 13.80 12.14
N PHE A 293 13.28 12.71 12.68
CA PHE A 293 11.93 12.70 13.20
C PHE A 293 11.84 12.03 14.58
N TYR A 294 10.83 12.42 15.34
CA TYR A 294 10.44 11.76 16.58
C TYR A 294 8.95 11.42 16.54
N PRO A 295 8.53 10.16 16.82
CA PRO A 295 7.12 9.78 16.76
C PRO A 295 6.25 10.59 17.72
N ILE A 296 5.13 11.15 17.23
CA ILE A 296 4.19 11.87 18.11
C ILE A 296 3.61 10.92 19.16
N THR A 297 3.43 9.65 18.81
CA THR A 297 2.93 8.59 19.70
C THR A 297 3.83 8.34 20.92
N ALA A 298 5.13 8.61 20.81
CA ALA A 298 6.07 8.50 21.93
C ALA A 298 5.97 9.70 22.91
N LEU A 299 5.36 10.81 22.48
CA LEU A 299 5.22 12.03 23.29
C LEU A 299 3.88 12.12 24.04
N ILE A 300 2.93 11.23 23.73
CA ILE A 300 1.59 11.18 24.34
C ILE A 300 1.47 10.08 25.41
N ASP A 301 2.60 9.60 25.94
CA ASP A 301 2.58 8.61 27.00
C ASP A 301 1.87 9.14 28.24
N GLY A 302 0.93 8.35 28.76
CA GLY A 302 0.06 8.74 29.87
C GLY A 302 -1.25 9.43 29.46
N ILE A 303 -1.44 9.77 28.18
CA ILE A 303 -2.69 10.37 27.69
C ILE A 303 -3.73 9.28 27.38
N THR A 304 -4.96 9.47 27.85
CA THR A 304 -6.09 8.58 27.54
C THR A 304 -6.37 8.58 26.03
N GLY A 305 -6.52 7.40 25.44
CA GLY A 305 -6.78 7.25 24.00
C GLY A 305 -5.53 7.11 23.12
N LYS A 306 -4.32 7.17 23.71
CA LYS A 306 -3.06 6.98 22.96
C LYS A 306 -3.04 5.71 22.11
N GLU A 307 -3.59 4.61 22.61
CA GLU A 307 -3.63 3.32 21.91
C GLU A 307 -4.42 3.40 20.59
N HIS A 308 -5.49 4.21 20.56
CA HIS A 308 -6.28 4.42 19.36
C HIS A 308 -5.52 5.24 18.33
N LEU A 309 -4.86 6.33 18.76
CA LEU A 309 -4.06 7.16 17.87
C LEU A 309 -2.83 6.41 17.34
N THR A 310 -2.11 5.67 18.19
CA THR A 310 -1.00 4.81 17.80
C THR A 310 -1.45 3.78 16.78
N ARG A 311 -2.57 3.10 17.01
CA ARG A 311 -3.13 2.16 16.04
C ARG A 311 -3.50 2.84 14.72
N ALA A 312 -4.12 4.02 14.75
CA ALA A 312 -4.50 4.74 13.54
C ALA A 312 -3.28 5.18 12.71
N ILE A 313 -2.25 5.72 13.36
CA ILE A 313 -0.98 6.11 12.72
C ILE A 313 -0.29 4.89 12.12
N ASN A 314 -0.21 3.76 12.85
CA ASN A 314 0.41 2.55 12.32
C ASN A 314 -0.32 2.02 11.07
N LEU A 315 -1.66 2.03 11.07
CA LEU A 315 -2.42 1.64 9.88
C LEU A 315 -2.22 2.63 8.72
N TYR A 316 -2.13 3.93 9.01
CA TYR A 316 -1.88 4.96 8.00
C TYR A 316 -0.49 4.81 7.35
N LEU A 317 0.55 4.53 8.14
CA LEU A 317 1.92 4.33 7.64
C LEU A 317 2.08 3.00 6.88
N GLU A 318 1.40 1.94 7.31
CA GLU A 318 1.46 0.62 6.67
C GLU A 318 0.71 0.60 5.32
N TYR A 319 -0.54 1.08 5.31
CA TYR A 319 -1.42 0.93 4.15
C TYR A 319 -1.44 2.16 3.22
N LYS A 320 -0.96 3.30 3.70
CA LYS A 320 -0.85 4.56 2.94
C LYS A 320 -2.11 4.94 2.15
N PRO A 321 -3.32 4.90 2.75
CA PRO A 321 -4.50 5.43 2.07
C PRO A 321 -4.30 6.93 1.78
N GLN A 322 -4.97 7.44 0.75
CA GLN A 322 -5.04 8.89 0.52
C GLN A 322 -5.62 9.58 1.76
N ILE A 323 -5.14 10.78 2.09
CA ILE A 323 -5.51 11.44 3.36
C ILE A 323 -7.01 11.74 3.42
N GLU A 324 -7.61 12.05 2.28
CA GLU A 324 -9.05 12.29 2.10
C GLU A 324 -9.88 11.02 2.34
N GLU A 325 -9.27 9.84 2.16
CA GLU A 325 -9.89 8.54 2.33
C GLU A 325 -9.64 7.94 3.72
N LEU A 326 -8.74 8.53 4.52
CA LEU A 326 -8.28 7.97 5.78
C LEU A 326 -9.43 7.73 6.76
N ARG A 327 -10.39 8.65 6.83
CA ARG A 327 -11.59 8.49 7.65
C ARG A 327 -12.34 7.20 7.28
N TYR A 328 -12.68 7.02 5.99
CA TYR A 328 -13.42 5.85 5.51
C TYR A 328 -12.61 4.57 5.68
N PHE A 329 -11.31 4.65 5.42
CA PHE A 329 -10.39 3.54 5.66
C PHE A 329 -10.44 3.09 7.13
N LEU A 330 -10.35 4.01 8.09
CA LEU A 330 -10.38 3.73 9.53
C LEU A 330 -11.75 3.20 10.01
N GLU A 331 -12.86 3.68 9.45
CA GLU A 331 -14.21 3.14 9.68
C GLU A 331 -14.32 1.64 9.33
N PHE A 332 -13.55 1.20 8.34
CA PHE A 332 -13.59 -0.16 7.80
C PHE A 332 -12.54 -1.10 8.44
N GLN A 333 -11.80 -0.63 9.46
CA GLN A 333 -10.84 -1.44 10.23
C GLN A 333 -11.53 -2.29 11.32
N ILE A 334 -12.61 -2.94 10.91
CA ILE A 334 -13.43 -3.84 11.72
C ILE A 334 -13.02 -5.28 11.41
N PRO A 335 -12.97 -6.18 12.41
CA PRO A 335 -12.73 -7.60 12.17
C PRO A 335 -13.68 -8.17 11.12
N ARG A 336 -13.13 -8.96 10.21
CA ARG A 336 -13.89 -9.63 9.14
C ARG A 336 -14.05 -11.09 9.47
N ILE A 337 -15.26 -11.60 9.27
CA ILE A 337 -15.61 -12.98 9.55
C ILE A 337 -16.31 -13.59 8.33
N TRP A 338 -16.18 -14.90 8.18
CA TRP A 338 -16.84 -15.66 7.13
C TRP A 338 -18.15 -16.26 7.65
N ALA A 339 -19.20 -16.15 6.83
CA ALA A 339 -20.49 -16.77 7.05
C ALA A 339 -20.73 -17.90 6.01
N PRO A 340 -21.36 -19.02 6.41
CA PRO A 340 -21.79 -19.34 7.78
C PRO A 340 -20.59 -19.59 8.71
N VAL A 341 -20.71 -19.20 9.98
CA VAL A 341 -19.68 -19.46 10.99
C VAL A 341 -19.70 -20.95 11.28
N GLN A 342 -18.59 -21.63 11.04
CA GLN A 342 -18.46 -23.05 11.36
C GLN A 342 -18.24 -23.23 12.86
N ASP A 343 -19.31 -23.47 13.62
CA ASP A 343 -19.18 -23.90 15.00
C ASP A 343 -18.55 -25.30 15.04
N LYS A 344 -17.38 -25.43 15.68
CA LYS A 344 -16.75 -26.73 15.99
C LYS A 344 -17.53 -27.56 17.02
N ILE A 345 -18.72 -27.10 17.42
CA ILE A 345 -19.58 -27.84 18.33
C ILE A 345 -20.19 -28.99 17.53
N LEU A 346 -19.87 -30.22 17.95
CA LEU A 346 -20.47 -31.47 17.50
C LEU A 346 -21.97 -31.51 17.85
N GLY A 347 -22.77 -30.66 17.21
CA GLY A 347 -24.22 -30.76 17.23
C GLY A 347 -24.67 -32.01 16.47
N PRO A 348 -25.87 -32.54 16.75
CA PRO A 348 -26.40 -33.70 16.04
C PRO A 348 -26.35 -33.45 14.53
N GLN A 349 -25.66 -34.35 13.82
CA GLN A 349 -25.54 -34.38 12.36
C GLN A 349 -26.92 -34.14 11.75
N ARG A 350 -27.14 -32.92 11.21
CA ARG A 350 -28.36 -32.64 10.45
C ARG A 350 -28.45 -33.68 9.35
N LYS A 351 -29.60 -34.34 9.19
CA LYS A 351 -29.87 -35.24 8.06
C LYS A 351 -29.49 -34.49 6.78
N GLU A 352 -28.52 -35.00 6.03
CA GLU A 352 -27.99 -34.31 4.86
C GLU A 352 -29.13 -34.07 3.87
N PRO A 353 -29.41 -32.81 3.50
CA PRO A 353 -30.41 -32.54 2.46
C PRO A 353 -29.97 -33.24 1.16
N VAL A 354 -30.94 -33.69 0.37
CA VAL A 354 -30.68 -34.23 -0.97
C VAL A 354 -30.16 -33.09 -1.83
N CYS A 355 -28.84 -32.94 -1.90
CA CYS A 355 -28.23 -31.89 -2.71
C CYS A 355 -28.36 -32.25 -4.19
N PRO A 356 -28.78 -31.33 -5.07
CA PRO A 356 -28.63 -31.53 -6.51
C PRO A 356 -27.15 -31.66 -6.86
N SER A 357 -26.86 -32.26 -8.01
CA SER A 357 -25.48 -32.52 -8.41
C SER A 357 -25.18 -32.11 -9.84
N LEU A 358 -23.95 -31.68 -10.05
CA LEU A 358 -23.32 -31.47 -11.34
C LEU A 358 -22.50 -32.72 -11.71
N GLN A 359 -22.49 -33.05 -12.99
CA GLN A 359 -21.74 -34.17 -13.53
C GLN A 359 -20.93 -33.70 -14.73
N PHE A 360 -19.64 -34.06 -14.77
CA PHE A 360 -18.68 -33.58 -15.77
C PHE A 360 -18.23 -34.65 -16.78
N SER A 361 -18.70 -35.90 -16.61
CA SER A 361 -18.49 -37.04 -17.51
C SER A 361 -19.46 -38.19 -17.19
N ILE A 362 -19.72 -39.08 -18.15
CA ILE A 362 -20.70 -40.18 -18.04
C ILE A 362 -20.48 -41.06 -16.78
N MET A 363 -19.24 -41.42 -16.47
CA MET A 363 -18.88 -42.19 -15.26
C MET A 363 -18.12 -41.34 -14.22
N GLY A 364 -18.32 -40.01 -14.26
CA GLY A 364 -17.63 -39.08 -13.38
C GLY A 364 -18.19 -39.03 -11.97
N GLN A 365 -17.37 -38.59 -11.02
CA GLN A 365 -17.84 -38.21 -9.69
C GLN A 365 -18.82 -37.03 -9.81
N LYS A 366 -19.87 -37.05 -8.99
CA LYS A 366 -20.87 -35.98 -8.87
C LYS A 366 -20.39 -34.91 -7.90
N LEU A 367 -20.50 -33.66 -8.31
CA LEU A 367 -20.30 -32.50 -7.45
C LEU A 367 -21.66 -32.05 -6.92
N TYR A 368 -21.92 -32.30 -5.65
CA TYR A 368 -23.15 -31.88 -4.99
C TYR A 368 -23.12 -30.37 -4.74
N VAL A 369 -24.27 -29.70 -4.81
CA VAL A 369 -24.38 -28.26 -4.58
C VAL A 369 -25.25 -28.01 -3.36
N SER A 370 -24.70 -27.34 -2.35
CA SER A 370 -25.46 -26.89 -1.19
C SER A 370 -26.39 -25.75 -1.61
N GLN A 371 -27.69 -25.92 -1.35
CA GLN A 371 -28.72 -24.91 -1.59
C GLN A 371 -28.99 -24.04 -0.36
N GLU A 372 -28.14 -24.10 0.67
CA GLU A 372 -28.27 -23.29 1.88
C GLU A 372 -28.21 -21.79 1.54
N GLN A 373 -29.17 -21.04 2.08
CA GLN A 373 -29.20 -19.58 1.94
C GLN A 373 -28.29 -18.98 3.01
N VAL A 374 -27.21 -18.33 2.59
CA VAL A 374 -26.32 -17.61 3.51
C VAL A 374 -26.72 -16.15 3.51
N SER A 375 -27.09 -15.62 4.68
CA SER A 375 -27.43 -14.21 4.87
C SER A 375 -26.75 -13.66 6.12
N VAL A 376 -26.20 -12.45 6.02
CA VAL A 376 -25.45 -11.80 7.10
C VAL A 376 -26.21 -10.62 7.74
N GLY A 377 -27.48 -10.44 7.35
CA GLY A 377 -28.32 -9.34 7.82
C GLY A 377 -27.77 -7.96 7.44
N ARG A 378 -27.89 -6.98 8.34
CA ARG A 378 -27.41 -5.60 8.14
C ARG A 378 -25.90 -5.49 8.40
N LYS A 379 -25.11 -6.26 7.66
CA LYS A 379 -23.64 -6.26 7.73
C LYS A 379 -23.08 -6.19 6.32
N PRO A 380 -22.17 -5.23 6.03
CA PRO A 380 -21.62 -5.09 4.68
C PRO A 380 -20.77 -6.31 4.34
N VAL A 381 -21.01 -6.88 3.17
CA VAL A 381 -20.19 -7.96 2.62
C VAL A 381 -18.97 -7.33 1.92
N THR A 382 -17.78 -7.85 2.21
CA THR A 382 -16.49 -7.39 1.66
C THR A 382 -15.81 -8.42 0.78
N GLY A 383 -16.38 -9.62 0.67
CA GLY A 383 -15.85 -10.69 -0.15
C GLY A 383 -16.75 -11.92 -0.21
N LEU A 384 -16.51 -12.78 -1.19
CA LEU A 384 -17.18 -14.07 -1.37
C LEU A 384 -16.14 -15.13 -1.76
N ARG A 385 -16.42 -16.40 -1.45
CA ARG A 385 -15.60 -17.52 -1.92
C ARG A 385 -16.45 -18.77 -2.14
N LEU A 386 -15.98 -19.63 -3.04
CA LEU A 386 -16.50 -20.98 -3.20
C LEU A 386 -15.68 -21.95 -2.35
N CYS A 387 -16.35 -22.91 -1.71
CA CYS A 387 -15.68 -23.92 -0.88
C CYS A 387 -16.26 -25.31 -1.14
N LEU A 388 -15.44 -26.33 -0.88
CA LEU A 388 -15.85 -27.73 -0.91
C LEU A 388 -15.96 -28.27 0.52
N GLU A 389 -17.14 -28.75 0.88
CA GLU A 389 -17.45 -29.32 2.19
C GLU A 389 -17.61 -30.84 2.14
N GLY A 390 -17.66 -31.43 3.33
CA GLY A 390 -17.78 -32.86 3.55
C GLY A 390 -16.44 -33.60 3.53
N SER A 391 -16.43 -34.80 4.11
CA SER A 391 -15.25 -35.67 4.17
C SER A 391 -14.71 -36.03 2.78
N LYS A 392 -15.58 -36.05 1.76
CA LYS A 392 -15.24 -36.31 0.36
C LYS A 392 -14.95 -35.06 -0.46
N GLN A 393 -15.00 -33.85 0.13
CA GLN A 393 -14.76 -32.58 -0.56
C GLN A 393 -15.53 -32.48 -1.89
N ASN A 394 -16.79 -32.90 -1.87
CA ASN A 394 -17.64 -33.06 -3.05
C ASN A 394 -18.95 -32.27 -2.94
N ARG A 395 -19.05 -31.37 -1.96
CA ARG A 395 -20.20 -30.47 -1.78
C ARG A 395 -19.76 -29.03 -1.98
N LEU A 396 -20.15 -28.43 -3.08
CA LEU A 396 -19.94 -27.02 -3.38
C LEU A 396 -20.85 -26.15 -2.51
N CYS A 397 -20.27 -25.17 -1.83
CA CYS A 397 -20.97 -24.14 -1.08
C CYS A 397 -20.39 -22.75 -1.39
N ILE A 398 -21.11 -21.71 -0.98
CA ILE A 398 -20.68 -20.32 -1.07
C ILE A 398 -20.59 -19.72 0.32
N GLN A 399 -19.55 -18.93 0.57
CA GLN A 399 -19.34 -18.25 1.84
C GLN A 399 -19.17 -16.75 1.60
N LEU A 400 -19.61 -15.94 2.56
CA LEU A 400 -19.53 -14.48 2.50
C LEU A 400 -18.62 -13.95 3.60
N GLN A 401 -17.68 -13.09 3.23
CA GLN A 401 -16.90 -12.32 4.19
C GLN A 401 -17.65 -11.03 4.50
N HIS A 402 -17.85 -10.73 5.77
CA HIS A 402 -18.52 -9.52 6.21
C HIS A 402 -17.88 -8.97 7.48
N PHE A 403 -18.21 -7.73 7.83
CA PHE A 403 -17.76 -7.14 9.09
C PHE A 403 -18.45 -7.78 10.29
N ALA A 404 -17.71 -7.98 11.39
CA ALA A 404 -18.24 -8.51 12.64
C ALA A 404 -19.36 -7.61 13.23
N SER A 405 -19.18 -6.30 13.11
CA SER A 405 -20.13 -5.25 13.51
C SER A 405 -20.41 -4.28 12.35
N LEU A 406 -21.53 -3.55 12.42
CA LEU A 406 -21.87 -2.51 11.46
C LEU A 406 -20.91 -1.31 11.62
N PRO A 407 -20.25 -0.82 10.54
CA PRO A 407 -19.44 0.40 10.58
C PRO A 407 -20.22 1.61 11.10
N LYS A 408 -19.58 2.48 11.90
CA LYS A 408 -20.26 3.64 12.51
C LYS A 408 -20.79 4.58 11.43
N ILE A 409 -20.03 4.78 10.36
CA ILE A 409 -20.48 5.59 9.22
C ILE A 409 -21.77 5.09 8.56
N LEU A 410 -22.09 3.80 8.67
CA LEU A 410 -23.32 3.21 8.12
C LEU A 410 -24.49 3.20 9.12
N GLN A 411 -24.25 3.46 10.41
CA GLN A 411 -25.31 3.42 11.43
C GLN A 411 -26.47 4.37 11.13
N PRO A 412 -26.26 5.64 10.71
CA PRO A 412 -27.37 6.55 10.39
C PRO A 412 -28.28 6.04 9.26
N HIS A 413 -27.77 5.17 8.40
CA HIS A 413 -28.44 4.67 7.20
C HIS A 413 -28.94 3.23 7.35
N TRP A 414 -28.40 2.48 8.31
CA TRP A 414 -28.52 1.03 8.32
C TRP A 414 -28.60 0.38 9.71
N ASP A 415 -28.63 1.17 10.79
CA ASP A 415 -28.92 0.65 12.12
C ASP A 415 -30.33 0.01 12.19
N ALA A 416 -30.58 -0.88 13.16
CA ALA A 416 -31.78 -1.72 13.26
C ALA A 416 -33.11 -0.96 13.11
N HIS A 417 -33.16 0.29 13.59
CA HIS A 417 -34.35 1.14 13.56
C HIS A 417 -34.63 1.80 12.21
N VAL A 418 -33.64 1.83 11.30
CA VAL A 418 -33.80 2.44 9.97
C VAL A 418 -34.65 1.53 9.08
N ALA A 419 -35.71 2.08 8.48
CA ALA A 419 -36.57 1.34 7.57
C ALA A 419 -35.91 1.23 6.19
N ILE A 420 -35.53 0.01 5.80
CA ILE A 420 -34.86 -0.28 4.51
C ILE A 420 -35.67 -1.18 3.58
N GLY A 421 -36.88 -1.56 3.97
CA GLY A 421 -37.69 -2.55 3.26
C GLY A 421 -37.15 -3.98 3.40
N ALA A 422 -37.83 -4.92 2.76
CA ALA A 422 -37.42 -6.32 2.76
C ALA A 422 -36.25 -6.55 1.79
N PRO A 423 -35.23 -7.35 2.16
CA PRO A 423 -34.17 -7.70 1.26
C PRO A 423 -34.70 -8.57 0.11
N LYS A 424 -34.16 -8.38 -1.10
CA LYS A 424 -34.64 -9.01 -2.34
C LYS A 424 -33.60 -9.98 -2.89
N TRP A 425 -33.99 -11.21 -3.16
CA TRP A 425 -33.16 -12.16 -3.90
C TRP A 425 -33.18 -11.82 -5.38
N GLN A 426 -32.00 -11.72 -5.99
CA GLN A 426 -31.82 -11.54 -7.42
C GLN A 426 -30.89 -12.63 -7.96
N GLY A 427 -31.13 -13.07 -9.19
CA GLY A 427 -30.32 -14.06 -9.86
C GLY A 427 -30.70 -14.19 -11.33
N PRO A 428 -30.04 -15.08 -12.06
CA PRO A 428 -30.27 -15.28 -13.47
C PRO A 428 -31.64 -15.90 -13.76
N GLU A 429 -32.15 -15.65 -14.95
CA GLU A 429 -33.35 -16.28 -15.48
C GLU A 429 -33.04 -17.64 -16.09
N GLU A 430 -33.85 -18.66 -15.76
CA GLU A 430 -33.65 -20.05 -16.19
C GLU A 430 -33.76 -20.24 -17.72
N GLN A 431 -34.44 -19.32 -18.40
CA GLN A 431 -34.68 -19.39 -19.85
C GLN A 431 -33.59 -18.70 -20.68
N ASP A 432 -32.72 -17.86 -20.08
CA ASP A 432 -31.68 -17.14 -20.82
C ASP A 432 -30.41 -17.99 -21.02
N SER A 433 -30.52 -18.97 -21.92
CA SER A 433 -29.45 -19.90 -22.26
C SER A 433 -28.19 -19.26 -22.87
N ARG A 434 -28.23 -17.97 -23.25
CA ARG A 434 -27.06 -17.24 -23.78
C ARG A 434 -25.93 -17.15 -22.77
N TRP A 435 -26.26 -17.24 -21.47
CA TRP A 435 -25.30 -17.20 -20.37
C TRP A 435 -24.86 -18.59 -19.90
N PHE A 436 -25.22 -19.66 -20.60
CA PHE A 436 -24.90 -21.02 -20.14
C PHE A 436 -23.58 -21.47 -20.77
N GLU A 437 -22.54 -21.55 -19.94
CA GLU A 437 -21.22 -21.99 -20.36
C GLU A 437 -20.92 -23.41 -19.86
N PRO A 438 -20.47 -24.33 -20.74
CA PRO A 438 -20.11 -25.68 -20.32
C PRO A 438 -18.81 -25.65 -19.50
N VAL A 439 -18.79 -26.35 -18.35
CA VAL A 439 -17.58 -26.39 -17.50
C VAL A 439 -16.43 -27.13 -18.19
N LYS A 440 -16.72 -28.21 -18.92
CA LYS A 440 -15.68 -28.98 -19.62
C LYS A 440 -16.10 -29.41 -21.02
N TRP A 441 -17.26 -30.05 -21.14
CA TRP A 441 -17.79 -30.49 -22.43
C TRP A 441 -19.23 -30.04 -22.61
N LYS A 442 -19.62 -29.76 -23.85
CA LYS A 442 -20.96 -29.26 -24.24
C LYS A 442 -22.15 -30.15 -23.82
N ASN A 443 -21.90 -31.43 -23.50
CA ASN A 443 -22.94 -32.40 -23.17
C ASN A 443 -23.13 -32.65 -21.67
N PHE A 444 -22.38 -31.96 -20.81
CA PHE A 444 -22.40 -32.13 -19.36
C PHE A 444 -22.84 -30.84 -18.66
N SER A 445 -22.69 -30.77 -17.34
CA SER A 445 -23.14 -29.61 -16.56
C SER A 445 -22.56 -28.27 -17.05
N HIS A 446 -23.41 -27.25 -17.00
CA HIS A 446 -23.10 -25.87 -17.37
C HIS A 446 -23.12 -24.96 -16.13
N VAL A 447 -22.65 -23.73 -16.31
CA VAL A 447 -22.70 -22.66 -15.32
C VAL A 447 -23.40 -21.46 -15.96
N SER A 448 -24.33 -20.84 -15.25
CA SER A 448 -24.88 -19.54 -15.64
C SER A 448 -23.86 -18.45 -15.31
N THR A 449 -23.37 -17.77 -16.35
CA THR A 449 -22.37 -16.70 -16.27
C THR A 449 -22.96 -15.28 -16.29
N ALA A 450 -24.29 -15.20 -16.17
CA ALA A 450 -25.01 -13.93 -16.14
C ALA A 450 -24.58 -13.08 -14.95
N PRO A 451 -24.30 -11.77 -15.16
CA PRO A 451 -24.00 -10.85 -14.07
C PRO A 451 -25.23 -10.64 -13.18
N ILE A 452 -25.03 -10.76 -11.87
CA ILE A 452 -26.06 -10.48 -10.87
C ILE A 452 -25.71 -9.13 -10.25
N GLU A 453 -26.38 -8.10 -10.71
CA GLU A 453 -26.28 -6.72 -10.22
C GLU A 453 -27.68 -6.16 -9.99
N ASN A 454 -27.83 -5.28 -9.01
CA ASN A 454 -29.07 -4.56 -8.82
C ASN A 454 -29.00 -3.20 -9.55
N THR A 455 -29.62 -3.13 -10.72
CA THR A 455 -29.65 -1.95 -11.58
C THR A 455 -30.93 -1.13 -11.43
N GLU A 456 -31.72 -1.28 -10.35
CA GLU A 456 -32.98 -0.52 -10.16
C GLU A 456 -32.74 0.96 -10.47
N SER A 457 -33.18 1.34 -11.67
CA SER A 457 -32.94 2.63 -12.29
C SER A 457 -34.09 3.53 -11.85
N PHE A 458 -33.77 4.63 -11.19
CA PHE A 458 -34.62 5.80 -10.94
C PHE A 458 -36.11 5.64 -11.31
N ASN A 459 -36.89 5.09 -10.39
CA ASN A 459 -38.31 5.44 -10.28
C ASN A 459 -38.42 6.34 -9.05
N GLY A 460 -38.72 7.62 -9.30
CA GLY A 460 -38.64 8.71 -8.33
C GLY A 460 -39.39 8.40 -7.04
N ASP A 461 -38.64 8.33 -5.94
CA ASP A 461 -38.92 9.13 -4.73
C ASP A 461 -37.99 8.81 -3.55
N LEU A 462 -37.10 7.83 -3.65
CA LEU A 462 -36.20 7.50 -2.54
C LEU A 462 -34.78 7.19 -3.03
N SER A 463 -33.84 8.10 -2.82
CA SER A 463 -32.41 7.89 -3.06
C SER A 463 -31.88 6.73 -2.19
N GLY A 464 -31.11 5.84 -2.80
CA GLY A 464 -30.49 4.73 -2.10
C GLY A 464 -29.94 3.70 -3.07
N ILE A 465 -28.97 2.94 -2.59
CA ILE A 465 -28.33 1.87 -3.37
C ILE A 465 -28.71 0.52 -2.78
N TYR A 466 -28.39 -0.54 -3.50
CA TYR A 466 -28.52 -1.90 -2.98
C TYR A 466 -27.16 -2.57 -2.91
N ILE A 467 -26.87 -3.18 -1.77
CA ILE A 467 -25.62 -3.90 -1.50
C ILE A 467 -25.91 -5.36 -1.20
N VAL A 468 -24.92 -6.22 -1.44
CA VAL A 468 -25.06 -7.67 -1.23
C VAL A 468 -24.96 -7.97 0.26
N THR A 469 -25.92 -8.75 0.78
CA THR A 469 -25.99 -9.20 2.18
C THR A 469 -26.23 -10.70 2.31
N GLY A 470 -26.22 -11.43 1.20
CA GLY A 470 -26.39 -12.86 1.20
C GLY A 470 -26.15 -13.47 -0.18
N ALA A 471 -25.93 -14.77 -0.21
CA ALA A 471 -25.76 -15.53 -1.44
C ALA A 471 -26.31 -16.95 -1.28
N GLN A 472 -26.69 -17.53 -2.41
CA GLN A 472 -27.18 -18.90 -2.49
C GLN A 472 -26.73 -19.51 -3.82
N LEU A 473 -26.35 -20.79 -3.79
CA LEU A 473 -26.16 -21.59 -5.01
C LEU A 473 -27.39 -22.43 -5.29
N GLY A 474 -27.64 -22.68 -6.57
CA GLY A 474 -28.72 -23.56 -7.01
C GLY A 474 -28.37 -24.29 -8.30
N VAL A 475 -29.19 -25.29 -8.62
CA VAL A 475 -29.02 -26.08 -9.84
C VAL A 475 -30.37 -26.17 -10.52
N TRP A 476 -30.42 -25.80 -11.80
CA TRP A 476 -31.55 -26.09 -12.67
C TRP A 476 -31.36 -27.48 -13.29
N ASP A 477 -32.39 -28.30 -13.23
CA ASP A 477 -32.37 -29.67 -13.73
C ASP A 477 -32.76 -29.70 -15.22
N PHE A 478 -31.79 -30.04 -16.04
CA PHE A 478 -31.98 -30.28 -17.48
C PHE A 478 -31.49 -31.68 -17.84
N GLY A 479 -31.60 -32.64 -16.91
CA GLY A 479 -31.14 -34.02 -17.07
C GLY A 479 -29.62 -34.14 -17.07
N SER A 480 -29.02 -34.34 -18.25
CA SER A 480 -27.55 -34.47 -18.39
C SER A 480 -26.82 -33.13 -18.41
N ARG A 481 -27.55 -32.00 -18.57
CA ARG A 481 -27.01 -30.65 -18.71
C ARG A 481 -27.39 -29.72 -17.55
N ASN A 482 -27.38 -30.24 -16.32
CA ASN A 482 -27.67 -29.43 -15.14
C ASN A 482 -26.87 -28.14 -15.11
N VAL A 483 -27.53 -27.02 -14.83
CA VAL A 483 -26.94 -25.69 -14.86
C VAL A 483 -26.77 -25.18 -13.43
N LEU A 484 -25.54 -24.91 -13.02
CA LEU A 484 -25.25 -24.22 -11.76
C LEU A 484 -25.58 -22.73 -11.91
N TYR A 485 -26.31 -22.18 -10.95
CA TYR A 485 -26.55 -20.74 -10.87
C TYR A 485 -26.27 -20.22 -9.45
N MET A 486 -26.09 -18.91 -9.36
CA MET A 486 -25.95 -18.17 -8.10
C MET A 486 -27.11 -17.18 -7.96
N LYS A 487 -27.56 -16.93 -6.74
CA LYS A 487 -28.44 -15.82 -6.39
C LYS A 487 -27.74 -14.97 -5.33
N LEU A 488 -27.94 -13.66 -5.39
CA LEU A 488 -27.47 -12.71 -4.40
C LEU A 488 -28.67 -12.06 -3.71
N LEU A 489 -28.57 -11.91 -2.39
CA LEU A 489 -29.55 -11.19 -1.59
C LEU A 489 -29.11 -9.73 -1.50
N TYR A 490 -29.97 -8.83 -1.95
CA TYR A 490 -29.74 -7.39 -1.92
C TYR A 490 -30.53 -6.74 -0.80
N SER A 491 -29.85 -5.91 -0.02
CA SER A 491 -30.45 -5.05 0.99
C SER A 491 -30.27 -3.59 0.58
N ARG A 492 -31.31 -2.79 0.77
CA ARG A 492 -31.28 -1.35 0.48
C ARG A 492 -30.42 -0.62 1.51
N LEU A 493 -29.63 0.33 1.04
CA LEU A 493 -28.90 1.31 1.83
C LEU A 493 -29.37 2.72 1.43
N PRO A 494 -30.26 3.35 2.21
CA PRO A 494 -30.80 4.69 1.94
C PRO A 494 -29.74 5.80 1.99
N ASN A 495 -29.98 6.89 1.27
CA ASN A 495 -29.19 8.13 1.27
C ASN A 495 -27.70 7.99 0.86
N CYS A 496 -27.20 6.80 0.57
CA CYS A 496 -25.86 6.61 0.01
C CYS A 496 -25.92 6.51 -1.52
N THR A 497 -24.81 6.81 -2.19
CA THR A 497 -24.65 6.65 -3.65
C THR A 497 -23.37 5.89 -4.00
N ILE A 498 -23.33 5.26 -5.17
CA ILE A 498 -22.11 4.61 -5.67
C ILE A 498 -21.19 5.68 -6.24
N ARG A 499 -19.98 5.81 -5.68
CA ARG A 499 -18.92 6.70 -6.18
C ARG A 499 -18.16 6.07 -7.34
N ARG A 500 -17.80 4.79 -7.20
CA ARG A 500 -17.04 4.02 -8.18
C ARG A 500 -17.34 2.54 -8.00
N SER A 501 -17.44 1.80 -9.10
CA SER A 501 -17.48 0.33 -9.08
C SER A 501 -16.36 -0.26 -9.92
N LEU A 502 -15.90 -1.45 -9.54
CA LEU A 502 -14.99 -2.27 -10.33
C LEU A 502 -15.38 -3.74 -10.26
N TRP A 503 -15.17 -4.45 -11.36
CA TRP A 503 -15.17 -5.90 -11.38
C TRP A 503 -13.77 -6.41 -11.06
N ASP A 504 -13.69 -7.44 -10.25
CA ASP A 504 -12.41 -8.10 -10.02
C ASP A 504 -12.02 -8.91 -11.27
N HIS A 505 -10.93 -8.53 -11.91
CA HIS A 505 -10.40 -9.23 -13.08
C HIS A 505 -9.22 -10.09 -12.63
N SER A 506 -9.46 -11.41 -12.55
CA SER A 506 -8.50 -12.47 -12.15
C SER A 506 -8.30 -12.67 -10.63
N PRO A 507 -8.26 -13.92 -10.13
CA PRO A 507 -7.61 -14.18 -8.86
C PRO A 507 -6.18 -13.68 -9.00
N GLN A 508 -5.68 -12.93 -8.03
CA GLN A 508 -4.24 -12.73 -7.96
C GLN A 508 -3.61 -14.12 -7.87
N ASP A 509 -2.81 -14.51 -8.87
CA ASP A 509 -1.84 -15.61 -8.74
C ASP A 509 -0.76 -15.16 -7.72
N MET A 510 -1.18 -14.97 -6.47
CA MET A 510 -0.27 -14.85 -5.35
C MET A 510 0.29 -16.24 -5.15
N SER A 511 1.51 -16.45 -5.64
CA SER A 511 2.35 -17.55 -5.22
C SER A 511 2.59 -17.42 -3.71
N ARG A 512 1.63 -17.89 -2.91
CA ARG A 512 1.84 -18.20 -1.49
C ARG A 512 2.73 -19.43 -1.40
N LYS A 513 4.01 -19.29 -1.79
CA LYS A 513 5.06 -20.07 -1.14
C LYS A 513 5.29 -19.38 0.18
N ALA A 514 4.78 -20.01 1.25
CA ALA A 514 5.17 -19.67 2.60
C ALA A 514 6.71 -19.61 2.66
N CYS A 515 7.25 -18.44 2.98
CA CYS A 515 8.64 -18.29 3.35
C CYS A 515 8.84 -19.00 4.68
N ASN A 516 9.17 -20.29 4.62
CA ASN A 516 9.81 -20.96 5.74
C ASN A 516 11.23 -20.39 5.83
N ASN A 517 11.41 -19.34 6.64
CA ASN A 517 12.73 -18.93 7.06
C ASN A 517 13.30 -20.01 7.99
N GLY A 518 14.31 -20.72 7.48
CA GLY A 518 15.15 -21.58 8.30
C GLY A 518 15.96 -20.73 9.27
N SER A 519 15.78 -21.01 10.56
CA SER A 519 16.73 -20.64 11.61
C SER A 519 16.93 -21.88 12.46
N SER A 520 18.10 -22.47 12.30
CA SER A 520 18.59 -23.63 13.04
C SER A 520 18.83 -23.26 14.52
N ALA A 521 18.08 -23.88 15.42
CA ALA A 521 18.49 -24.10 16.81
C ALA A 521 17.85 -25.39 17.33
N ASN A 522 18.68 -26.34 17.75
CA ASN A 522 18.31 -27.65 18.29
C ASN A 522 17.52 -27.52 19.61
N SER A 523 16.43 -28.29 19.73
CA SER A 523 16.06 -28.98 20.98
C SER A 523 15.06 -30.08 20.69
N ASP A 524 15.45 -31.31 20.99
CA ASP A 524 14.64 -32.53 20.96
C ASP A 524 13.42 -32.43 21.89
N ALA A 525 12.23 -32.75 21.37
CA ALA A 525 11.18 -33.46 22.09
C ALA A 525 10.09 -33.92 21.11
N SER A 526 10.09 -35.23 20.88
CA SER A 526 9.08 -36.07 20.23
C SER A 526 7.61 -35.65 20.41
N HIS A 527 6.91 -35.42 19.29
CA HIS A 527 5.56 -35.96 19.08
C HIS A 527 5.32 -36.22 17.58
N SER A 528 4.96 -37.46 17.28
CA SER A 528 4.84 -38.09 15.97
C SER A 528 3.87 -37.38 15.02
N SER A 529 4.40 -36.81 13.94
CA SER A 529 3.65 -36.59 12.70
C SER A 529 3.57 -37.91 11.94
N SER A 530 2.44 -38.61 12.04
CA SER A 530 2.13 -39.68 11.08
C SER A 530 1.89 -39.03 9.72
N SER A 531 2.92 -39.05 8.86
CA SER A 531 2.79 -38.77 7.44
C SER A 531 2.02 -39.93 6.79
N GLU A 532 0.69 -39.87 6.85
CA GLU A 532 -0.14 -40.62 5.92
C GLU A 532 -0.35 -39.74 4.68
N ASN A 533 0.39 -40.06 3.62
CA ASN A 533 0.01 -39.65 2.27
C ASN A 533 -1.40 -40.20 1.96
N PRO A 534 -2.44 -39.37 1.70
CA PRO A 534 -3.67 -39.90 1.15
C PRO A 534 -3.46 -40.11 -0.35
N SER A 535 -3.03 -41.32 -0.68
CA SER A 535 -3.08 -41.90 -2.02
C SER A 535 -4.54 -41.92 -2.52
N GLY A 536 -5.02 -40.80 -3.06
CA GLY A 536 -6.40 -40.68 -3.54
C GLY A 536 -6.91 -39.25 -3.68
N GLY A 537 -6.15 -38.36 -4.35
CA GLY A 537 -6.54 -36.97 -4.54
C GLY A 537 -7.95 -36.82 -5.14
N ASN A 538 -8.85 -36.14 -4.43
CA ASN A 538 -10.23 -35.91 -4.86
C ASN A 538 -10.26 -35.19 -6.21
N LYS A 539 -10.70 -35.90 -7.25
CA LYS A 539 -10.74 -35.42 -8.65
C LYS A 539 -11.66 -34.21 -8.86
N LEU A 540 -12.47 -33.81 -7.87
CA LEU A 540 -13.44 -32.73 -7.98
C LEU A 540 -12.86 -31.33 -7.71
N VAL A 541 -11.79 -31.22 -6.91
CA VAL A 541 -11.13 -29.94 -6.61
C VAL A 541 -10.64 -29.24 -7.89
N LYS A 542 -10.31 -30.01 -8.94
CA LYS A 542 -9.86 -29.47 -10.23
C LYS A 542 -10.94 -28.72 -11.01
N PHE A 543 -12.23 -28.81 -10.60
CA PHE A 543 -13.35 -28.16 -11.29
C PHE A 543 -13.82 -26.88 -10.62
N VAL A 544 -13.28 -26.52 -9.44
CA VAL A 544 -13.71 -25.34 -8.68
C VAL A 544 -12.49 -24.51 -8.32
N ASP A 545 -12.55 -23.23 -8.61
CA ASP A 545 -11.59 -22.26 -8.08
C ASP A 545 -12.05 -21.83 -6.67
N MET A 546 -11.24 -22.14 -5.67
CA MET A 546 -11.49 -21.83 -4.26
C MET A 546 -10.78 -20.54 -3.82
N SER A 547 -10.31 -19.73 -4.78
CA SER A 547 -9.69 -18.44 -4.49
C SER A 547 -10.66 -17.51 -3.75
N GLU A 548 -10.15 -16.83 -2.73
CA GLU A 548 -10.92 -15.89 -1.95
C GLU A 548 -11.02 -14.57 -2.70
N MET A 549 -12.24 -14.21 -3.12
CA MET A 549 -12.52 -12.93 -3.73
C MET A 549 -12.87 -11.96 -2.60
N SER A 550 -11.90 -11.20 -2.12
CA SER A 550 -12.14 -10.17 -1.10
C SER A 550 -11.30 -8.93 -1.38
N LYS A 551 -11.82 -7.76 -1.00
CA LYS A 551 -11.03 -6.52 -0.99
C LYS A 551 -10.92 -5.96 0.42
N GLY A 552 -9.74 -5.46 0.76
CA GLY A 552 -9.45 -5.05 2.12
C GLY A 552 -8.47 -3.90 2.27
N PRO A 553 -7.85 -3.74 3.46
CA PRO A 553 -6.93 -2.64 3.72
C PRO A 553 -5.75 -2.63 2.74
N GLN A 554 -5.36 -3.81 2.25
CA GLN A 554 -4.32 -4.00 1.22
C GLN A 554 -4.75 -3.53 -0.18
N ASP A 555 -6.04 -3.25 -0.41
CA ASP A 555 -6.61 -2.77 -1.67
C ASP A 555 -7.03 -1.30 -1.54
N PRO A 556 -6.19 -0.33 -1.90
CA PRO A 556 -6.55 1.09 -1.81
C PRO A 556 -7.89 1.40 -2.54
N PRO A 557 -8.80 2.18 -1.93
CA PRO A 557 -8.66 2.93 -0.67
C PRO A 557 -9.10 2.18 0.61
N GLY A 558 -9.30 0.87 0.55
CA GLY A 558 -9.46 -0.01 1.72
C GLY A 558 -10.87 -0.19 2.29
N HIS A 559 -11.87 0.54 1.77
CA HIS A 559 -13.25 0.53 2.26
C HIS A 559 -14.26 0.02 1.21
N TRP A 560 -13.95 -1.14 0.64
CA TRP A 560 -14.73 -1.77 -0.42
C TRP A 560 -15.93 -2.56 0.10
N ILE A 561 -17.07 -2.45 -0.59
CA ILE A 561 -18.29 -3.26 -0.34
C ILE A 561 -18.69 -4.01 -1.60
N VAL A 562 -19.24 -5.20 -1.45
CA VAL A 562 -19.76 -6.00 -2.56
C VAL A 562 -21.13 -5.51 -3.00
N THR A 563 -21.27 -5.21 -4.28
CA THR A 563 -22.52 -4.75 -4.92
C THR A 563 -22.98 -5.63 -6.06
N GLY A 564 -22.29 -6.74 -6.33
CA GLY A 564 -22.67 -7.70 -7.35
C GLY A 564 -21.69 -8.84 -7.48
N GLY A 565 -22.03 -9.80 -8.33
CA GLY A 565 -21.19 -10.97 -8.58
C GLY A 565 -21.71 -11.83 -9.70
N LYS A 566 -20.88 -12.77 -10.15
CA LYS A 566 -21.25 -13.79 -11.13
C LYS A 566 -20.37 -15.01 -11.02
N LEU A 567 -20.88 -16.13 -11.53
CA LEU A 567 -20.05 -17.30 -11.79
C LEU A 567 -19.42 -17.17 -13.19
N GLY A 568 -18.36 -17.92 -13.43
CA GLY A 568 -17.70 -18.01 -14.73
C GLY A 568 -17.07 -19.38 -14.94
N VAL A 569 -16.59 -19.63 -16.15
CA VAL A 569 -15.79 -20.82 -16.47
C VAL A 569 -14.44 -20.40 -17.04
N GLU A 570 -13.35 -20.77 -16.35
CA GLU A 570 -11.99 -20.46 -16.82
C GLU A 570 -11.12 -21.70 -16.76
N LYS A 571 -10.49 -22.06 -17.88
CA LYS A 571 -9.62 -23.25 -18.02
C LYS A 571 -10.28 -24.53 -17.48
N GLY A 572 -11.60 -24.64 -17.61
CA GLY A 572 -12.39 -25.78 -17.17
C GLY A 572 -12.75 -25.80 -15.67
N LYS A 573 -12.59 -24.67 -14.98
CA LYS A 573 -12.96 -24.48 -13.56
C LYS A 573 -14.12 -23.50 -13.43
N ILE A 574 -15.01 -23.78 -12.48
CA ILE A 574 -16.02 -22.84 -12.00
C ILE A 574 -15.29 -21.77 -11.19
N VAL A 575 -15.40 -20.52 -11.62
CA VAL A 575 -14.80 -19.36 -10.96
C VAL A 575 -15.86 -18.41 -10.43
N LEU A 576 -15.53 -17.67 -9.38
CA LEU A 576 -16.36 -16.60 -8.83
C LEU A 576 -15.75 -15.24 -9.18
N ARG A 577 -16.60 -14.32 -9.65
CA ARG A 577 -16.23 -12.92 -9.90
C ARG A 577 -17.12 -12.03 -9.06
N VAL A 578 -16.53 -11.03 -8.43
CA VAL A 578 -17.20 -10.12 -7.50
C VAL A 578 -17.06 -8.68 -8.01
N LYS A 579 -18.14 -7.91 -7.87
CA LYS A 579 -18.14 -6.47 -8.13
C LYS A 579 -18.06 -5.73 -6.80
N TYR A 580 -17.06 -4.86 -6.69
CA TYR A 580 -16.84 -4.02 -5.53
C TYR A 580 -17.18 -2.57 -5.85
N SER A 581 -17.72 -1.86 -4.87
CA SER A 581 -18.01 -0.44 -4.99
C SER A 581 -17.51 0.36 -3.79
N LEU A 582 -17.18 1.62 -4.06
CA LEU A 582 -16.98 2.68 -3.08
C LEU A 582 -18.24 3.52 -3.01
N LEU A 583 -18.59 3.95 -1.80
CA LEU A 583 -19.82 4.68 -1.55
C LEU A 583 -19.52 6.13 -1.17
N ASN A 584 -20.46 7.02 -1.50
CA ASN A 584 -20.61 8.29 -0.80
C ASN A 584 -21.71 8.09 0.25
N TYR A 585 -21.41 8.45 1.49
CA TYR A 585 -22.25 8.22 2.67
C TYR A 585 -23.15 9.40 2.97
#